data_AF-A0A9X2M8T6-F1
#
_entry.id   AF-A0A9X2M8T6-F1
#
_cell.length_a   1.000
_cell.length_b   1.000
_cell.length_c   1.000
_cell.angle_alpha   90.00
_cell.angle_beta   90.00
_cell.angle_gamma   90.00
#
_symmetry.space_group_name_H-M   'P 1'
#
loop_
_entity.id
_entity.type
_entity.pdbx_description
1 polymer ?
#
loop_
_entity_poly.entity_id
_entity_poly.type
_entity_poly.pdbx_seq_one_letter_code
_entity_poly.pdbx_strand_id
1 'polypeptide(L)' 'MEDITVSIEEMIDFIYNRCAGNISKDDIEMILDLQEDFLASKGLIEVEEDKLY' A
#
# COMPACT_ATOMS: atom_id res chain seq x y z
N MET A 1 -7.70 -9.17 17.76
CA MET A 1 -6.33 -9.06 17.21
C MET A 1 -5.93 -7.60 17.42
N GLU A 2 -4.67 -7.31 17.72
CA GLU A 2 -4.21 -5.92 17.63
C GLU A 2 -4.40 -5.48 16.17
N ASP A 3 -5.05 -4.34 15.96
CA ASP A 3 -5.13 -3.71 14.64
C ASP A 3 -3.72 -3.25 14.29
N ILE A 4 -3.05 -4.01 13.43
CA ILE A 4 -1.75 -3.65 12.89
C ILE A 4 -2.03 -2.70 11.73
N THR A 5 -1.92 -1.40 12.00
CA THR A 5 -1.90 -0.38 10.95
C THR A 5 -0.50 -0.34 10.34
N VAL A 6 -0.43 -0.47 9.02
CA VAL A 6 0.83 -0.41 8.26
C VAL A 6 0.80 0.86 7.42
N SER A 7 1.85 1.68 7.51
CA SER A 7 1.96 2.89 6.68
C SER A 7 2.30 2.54 5.24
N ILE A 8 1.58 3.15 4.28
CA ILE A 8 1.90 3.04 2.85
C ILE A 8 3.34 3.53 2.57
N GLU A 9 3.79 4.61 3.22
CA GLU A 9 5.15 5.12 3.04
C GLU A 9 6.21 4.10 3.45
N GLU A 10 6.00 3.39 4.57
CA GLU A 10 6.91 2.34 5.02
C GLU A 10 6.96 1.17 4.04
N MET A 11 5.82 0.81 3.43
CA MET A 11 5.75 -0.22 2.39
C MET A 11 6.48 0.20 1.11
N ILE A 12 6.29 1.44 0.66
CA ILE A 12 6.97 1.98 -0.52
C ILE A 12 8.49 1.93 -0.34
N ASP A 13 8.99 2.44 0.80
CA ASP A 13 10.42 2.43 1.09
C ASP A 13 10.99 1.01 1.22
N PHE A 14 10.25 0.10 1.85
CA PHE A 14 10.65 -1.30 1.93
C PHE A 14 10.81 -1.95 0.55
N ILE A 15 9.82 -1.78 -0.33
CA ILE A 15 9.84 -2.36 -1.69
C ILE A 15 10.93 -1.70 -2.53
N TYR A 16 11.04 -0.37 -2.51
CA TYR A 16 12.04 0.37 -3.26
C TYR A 16 13.47 -0.09 -2.92
N ASN A 17 13.76 -0.23 -1.62
CA ASN A 17 15.04 -0.75 -1.13
C ASN A 17 15.29 -2.21 -1.57
N ARG A 18 14.26 -3.05 -1.55
CA ARG A 18 14.38 -4.47 -1.94
C ARG A 18 14.54 -4.68 -3.44
N CYS A 19 13.92 -3.81 -4.24
CA CYS A 19 14.04 -3.79 -5.69
C CYS A 19 15.30 -3.08 -6.19
N ALA A 20 16.16 -2.59 -5.28
CA ALA A 20 17.41 -1.90 -5.59
C ALA A 20 17.23 -0.71 -6.58
N GLY A 21 16.10 0.00 -6.47
CA GLY A 21 15.78 1.14 -7.35
C GLY A 21 15.47 0.79 -8.81
N ASN A 22 15.20 -0.48 -9.13
CA ASN A 22 14.78 -0.90 -10.49
C ASN A 22 13.34 -0.51 -10.83
N ILE A 23 12.58 -0.04 -9.84
CA ILE A 23 11.20 0.44 -9.96
C ILE A 23 11.12 1.79 -9.23
N SER A 24 10.37 2.74 -9.78
CA SER A 24 10.22 4.04 -9.13
C SER A 24 9.30 3.92 -7.90
N LYS A 25 9.38 4.90 -6.99
CA LYS A 25 8.46 4.96 -5.85
C LYS A 25 7.01 5.16 -6.31
N ASP A 26 6.80 6.01 -7.31
CA ASP A 26 5.49 6.28 -7.92
C ASP A 26 4.86 5.00 -8.52
N ASP A 27 5.66 4.17 -9.20
CA ASP A 27 5.20 2.88 -9.72
C ASP A 27 4.81 1.91 -8.57
N ILE A 28 5.55 1.94 -7.45
CA ILE A 28 5.23 1.12 -6.28
C ILE A 28 3.92 1.59 -5.64
N GLU A 29 3.76 2.90 -5.44
CA GLU A 29 2.54 3.50 -4.90
C GLU A 29 1.32 3.09 -5.72
N MET A 30 1.38 3.27 -7.05
CA MET A 30 0.31 2.83 -7.95
C MET A 30 0.01 1.33 -7.84
N ILE A 31 1.02 0.47 -7.67
CA ILE A 31 0.82 -0.97 -7.49
C ILE A 31 0.14 -1.28 -6.14
N LEU A 32 0.50 -0.56 -5.08
CA LEU A 32 -0.10 -0.73 -3.76
C LEU A 32 -1.56 -0.29 -3.76
N ASP A 33 -1.89 0.84 -4.38
CA ASP A 33 -3.28 1.30 -4.55
C ASP A 33 -4.13 0.23 -5.29
N LEU A 34 -3.59 -0.32 -6.39
CA LEU A 34 -4.27 -1.38 -7.14
C LEU A 34 -4.42 -2.68 -6.34
N GLN A 35 -3.45 -3.01 -5.48
CA GLN A 35 -3.55 -4.16 -4.58
C GLN A 35 -4.62 -3.94 -3.52
N GLU A 36 -4.67 -2.74 -2.95
CA GLU A 36 -5.65 -2.34 -1.95
C GLU A 36 -7.08 -2.43 -2.51
N ASP A 37 -7.32 -1.80 -3.68
CA ASP A 37 -8.58 -1.90 -4.40
C ASP A 37 -8.98 -3.35 -4.68
N PHE A 38 -8.03 -4.17 -5.12
CA PHE A 38 -8.28 -5.57 -5.40
C PHE A 38 -8.67 -6.34 -4.13
N LEU A 39 -7.93 -6.18 -3.03
CA LEU A 39 -8.18 -6.87 -1.76
C LEU A 39 -9.50 -6.41 -1.12
N ALA A 40 -9.78 -5.11 -1.16
CA ALA A 40 -11.04 -4.53 -0.73
C ALA A 40 -12.22 -5.10 -1.54
N SER A 41 -12.07 -5.23 -2.86
CA SER A 41 -13.10 -5.85 -3.72
C SER A 41 -13.40 -7.33 -3.37
N LYS A 42 -12.48 -8.00 -2.65
CA LYS A 42 -12.65 -9.36 -2.14
C LYS A 42 -13.13 -9.41 -0.69
N GLY A 43 -13.30 -8.27 -0.03
CA GLY A 43 -13.64 -8.18 1.38
C GLY A 43 -12.56 -8.75 2.29
N LEU A 44 -11.29 -8.73 1.85
CA LEU A 44 -10.15 -9.26 2.61
C LEU A 44 -9.53 -8.22 3.54
N ILE A 45 -9.69 -6.95 3.21
CA ILE A 45 -9.25 -5.81 4.01
C ILE A 45 -10.38 -4.80 4.11
N GLU A 46 -10.39 -4.02 5.18
CA GLU A 46 -11.18 -2.81 5.29
C GLU A 46 -10.23 -1.63 5.04
N VAL A 47 -10.56 -0.82 4.04
CA VAL A 47 -9.82 0.38 3.70
C VAL A 47 -10.50 1.52 4.43
N GLU A 48 -9.81 2.12 5.39
CA GLU A 48 -10.24 3.40 5.93
C GLU A 48 -9.89 4.46 4.88
N GLU A 49 -10.87 4.86 4.08
CA GLU A 49 -10.71 6.05 3.22
C GLU A 49 -10.34 7.22 4.13
N ASP A 50 -9.08 7.66 4.06
CA ASP A 50 -8.63 8.88 4.70
C ASP A 50 -9.51 10.01 4.14
N LYS A 51 -10.46 10.49 4.95
CA LYS A 51 -11.31 11.62 4.63
C LYS A 51 -10.45 12.88 4.62
N LEU A 52 -9.64 13.05 3.57
CA LEU A 52 -8.98 14.30 3.25
C LEU A 52 -10.08 15.30 2.85
N TYR A 53 -10.52 16.09 3.83
CA TYR A 53 -11.38 17.26 3.68
C TYR A 53 -10.59 18.48 3.19
#